data_AF-A0A850QPH5-F1
#
_entry.id   AF-A0A850QPH5-F1
#
_cell.length_a   1.000
_cell.length_b   1.000
_cell.length_c   1.000
_cell.angle_alpha   90.00
_cell.angle_beta   90.00
_cell.angle_gamma   90.00
#
_symmetry.space_group_name_H-M   'P 1'
#
loop_
_entity.id
_entity.type
_entity.pdbx_description
1 polymer ?
#
loop_
_entity_poly.entity_id
_entity_poly.type
_entity_poly.pdbx_seq_one_letter_code
_entity_poly.pdbx_strand_id
1 'polypeptide(L)'
;MKKIKQISLLLVMLTYLSLTQAKDNQQICIYKSAVISIAIAERNSGMSPQEALPPLKRFAKDGLSLDWIKKAINLVYFNSAFTNANGEVAGNQVYNQCMRPDFEYKPLK
;
A
#
# COMPACT_ATOMS: atom_id res chain seq x y z
N MET A 1 34.91 -25.85 22.03
CA MET A 1 33.44 -25.88 21.85
C MET A 1 32.78 -24.47 21.91
N LYS A 2 33.37 -23.42 21.30
CA LYS A 2 32.78 -22.05 21.29
C LYS A 2 32.13 -21.64 19.96
N LYS A 3 32.48 -22.29 18.83
CA LYS A 3 32.02 -21.91 17.49
C LYS A 3 30.54 -22.21 17.19
N ILE A 4 29.96 -23.24 17.84
CA ILE A 4 28.57 -23.67 17.56
C ILE A 4 27.54 -22.66 18.13
N LYS A 5 27.81 -22.04 19.30
CA LYS A 5 26.90 -21.06 19.91
C LYS A 5 26.77 -19.75 19.11
N GLN A 6 27.82 -19.33 18.39
CA GLN A 6 27.79 -18.11 17.57
C GLN A 6 26.95 -18.28 16.30
N ILE A 7 26.96 -19.46 15.68
CA ILE A 7 26.19 -19.75 14.47
C ILE A 7 24.69 -19.74 14.77
N SER A 8 24.27 -20.29 15.92
CA SER A 8 22.87 -20.27 16.35
C SER A 8 22.35 -18.86 16.62
N LEU A 9 23.15 -17.96 17.18
CA LEU A 9 22.73 -16.58 17.45
C LEU A 9 22.53 -15.77 16.15
N LEU A 10 23.40 -15.97 15.17
CA LEU A 10 23.34 -15.33 13.85
C LEU A 10 22.13 -15.79 13.02
N LEU A 11 21.85 -17.10 12.99
CA LEU A 11 20.68 -17.63 12.30
C LEU A 11 19.38 -17.08 12.89
N VAL A 12 19.31 -16.99 14.22
CA VAL A 12 18.15 -16.46 14.93
C VAL A 12 17.95 -14.97 14.60
N MET A 13 19.00 -14.13 14.62
CA MET A 13 18.89 -12.72 14.21
C MET A 13 18.45 -12.53 12.76
N LEU A 14 18.97 -13.34 11.83
CA LEU A 14 18.58 -13.29 10.41
C LEU A 14 17.10 -13.61 10.20
N THR A 15 16.57 -14.64 10.90
CA THR A 15 15.13 -14.96 10.81
C THR A 15 14.24 -13.85 11.38
N TYR A 16 14.65 -13.18 12.46
CA TYR A 16 13.89 -12.06 13.02
C TYR A 16 13.88 -10.84 12.10
N LEU A 17 15.00 -10.49 11.47
CA LEU A 17 15.06 -9.38 10.50
C LEU A 17 14.12 -9.62 9.31
N SER A 18 14.08 -10.85 8.77
CA SER A 18 13.20 -11.19 7.65
C SER A 18 11.72 -11.12 8.03
N LEU A 19 11.36 -11.53 9.25
CA LEU A 19 9.98 -11.47 9.76
C LEU A 19 9.52 -10.03 10.03
N THR A 20 10.38 -9.16 10.56
CA THR A 20 10.04 -7.74 10.76
C THR A 20 9.86 -7.04 9.41
N GLN A 21 10.75 -7.28 8.45
CA GLN A 21 10.64 -6.69 7.11
C GLN A 21 9.39 -7.17 6.36
N ALA A 22 8.99 -8.44 6.53
CA ALA A 22 7.75 -8.96 5.95
C ALA A 22 6.49 -8.31 6.55
N LYS A 23 6.47 -8.09 7.87
CA LYS A 23 5.35 -7.39 8.55
C LYS A 23 5.25 -5.94 8.12
N ASP A 24 6.37 -5.24 8.02
CA ASP A 24 6.42 -3.84 7.61
C ASP A 24 5.96 -3.68 6.15
N ASN A 25 6.36 -4.60 5.26
CA ASN A 25 5.92 -4.62 3.87
C ASN A 25 4.41 -4.85 3.75
N GLN A 26 3.87 -5.82 4.49
CA GLN A 26 2.44 -6.08 4.49
C GLN A 26 1.64 -4.86 4.96
N GLN A 27 2.11 -4.21 6.03
CA GLN A 27 1.46 -3.02 6.57
C GLN A 27 1.46 -1.85 5.56
N ILE A 28 2.58 -1.62 4.87
CA ILE A 28 2.67 -0.62 3.80
C ILE A 28 1.70 -0.95 2.66
N CYS A 29 1.58 -2.22 2.26
CA CYS A 29 0.63 -2.62 1.22
C CYS A 29 -0.83 -2.41 1.64
N ILE A 30 -1.17 -2.65 2.91
CA ILE A 30 -2.49 -2.33 3.48
C ILE A 30 -2.76 -0.82 3.38
N TYR A 31 -1.79 0.02 3.74
CA TYR A 31 -1.96 1.48 3.65
C TYR A 31 -2.13 1.96 2.21
N LYS A 32 -1.37 1.39 1.25
CA LYS A 32 -1.54 1.72 -0.18
C LYS A 32 -2.95 1.36 -0.68
N SER A 33 -3.47 0.19 -0.29
CA SER A 33 -4.85 -0.21 -0.57
C SER A 33 -5.84 0.79 0.00
N ALA A 34 -5.72 1.12 1.29
CA ALA A 34 -6.62 2.05 1.96
C ALA A 34 -6.63 3.44 1.31
N VAL A 35 -5.47 3.97 0.91
CA VAL A 35 -5.38 5.26 0.21
C VAL A 35 -6.17 5.25 -1.09
N ILE A 36 -6.06 4.20 -1.90
CA ILE A 36 -6.79 4.07 -3.18
C ILE A 36 -8.29 3.96 -2.92
N SER A 37 -8.71 3.09 -1.99
CA SER A 37 -10.13 2.90 -1.68
C SER A 37 -10.79 4.18 -1.19
N ILE A 38 -10.13 4.90 -0.27
CA ILE A 38 -10.62 6.17 0.27
C ILE A 38 -10.64 7.24 -0.83
N ALA A 39 -9.58 7.39 -1.62
CA ALA A 39 -9.55 8.38 -2.71
C ALA A 39 -10.68 8.17 -3.73
N ILE A 40 -11.04 6.91 -4.04
CA ILE A 40 -12.18 6.60 -4.91
C ILE A 40 -13.50 6.99 -4.24
N ALA A 41 -13.65 6.71 -2.94
CA ALA A 41 -14.85 7.10 -2.19
C ALA A 41 -15.02 8.62 -2.16
N GLU A 42 -13.95 9.38 -1.89
CA GLU A 42 -13.98 10.85 -1.88
C GLU A 42 -14.28 11.43 -3.27
N ARG A 43 -13.67 10.88 -4.33
CA ARG A 43 -14.02 11.30 -5.70
C ARG A 43 -15.50 11.05 -5.99
N ASN A 44 -16.01 9.87 -5.63
CA ASN A 44 -17.40 9.50 -5.88
C ASN A 44 -18.39 10.31 -5.03
N SER A 45 -17.97 10.88 -3.90
CA SER A 45 -18.76 11.83 -3.11
C SER A 45 -18.77 13.25 -3.69
N GLY A 46 -18.01 13.50 -4.77
CA GLY A 46 -17.90 14.80 -5.43
C GLY A 46 -16.80 15.70 -4.86
N MET A 47 -15.97 15.20 -3.95
CA MET A 47 -14.86 15.94 -3.36
C MET A 47 -13.76 16.18 -4.41
N SER A 48 -13.11 17.34 -4.39
CA SER A 48 -11.94 17.64 -5.24
C SER A 48 -10.68 16.88 -4.78
N PRO A 49 -9.67 16.67 -5.64
CA PRO A 49 -8.45 15.98 -5.23
C PRO A 49 -7.67 16.74 -4.14
N GLN A 50 -7.79 18.07 -4.08
CA GLN A 50 -7.18 18.89 -3.03
C GLN A 50 -7.84 18.64 -1.67
N GLU A 51 -9.16 18.48 -1.64
CA GLU A 51 -9.93 18.18 -0.43
C GLU A 51 -9.77 16.73 0.04
N ALA A 52 -9.50 15.79 -0.87
CA ALA A 52 -9.23 14.40 -0.52
C ALA A 52 -7.85 14.19 0.16
N LEU A 53 -6.90 15.12 -0.02
CA LEU A 53 -5.54 14.98 0.49
C LEU A 53 -5.44 15.05 2.04
N PRO A 54 -6.01 16.04 2.74
CA PRO A 54 -5.94 16.14 4.20
C PRO A 54 -6.23 14.85 4.99
N PRO A 55 -7.35 14.11 4.77
CA PRO A 55 -7.61 12.87 5.51
C PRO A 55 -6.59 11.77 5.19
N LEU A 56 -6.05 11.76 3.98
CA LEU A 56 -5.07 10.78 3.52
C LEU A 56 -3.63 11.06 4.00
N LYS A 57 -3.32 12.30 4.44
CA LYS A 57 -1.99 12.63 4.99
C LYS A 57 -1.63 11.82 6.24
N ARG A 58 -2.60 11.26 6.96
CA ARG A 58 -2.30 10.40 8.13
C ARG A 58 -1.39 9.23 7.76
N PHE A 59 -1.58 8.65 6.57
CA PHE A 59 -0.77 7.53 6.09
C PHE A 59 0.69 7.93 5.82
N ALA A 60 0.99 9.23 5.73
CA ALA A 60 2.37 9.69 5.65
C ALA A 60 3.12 9.51 6.98
N LYS A 61 2.40 9.63 8.11
CA LYS A 61 2.94 9.31 9.44
C LYS A 61 3.11 7.81 9.64
N ASP A 62 2.32 7.02 8.92
CA ASP A 62 2.32 5.56 8.99
C ASP A 62 3.30 4.91 7.97
N GLY A 63 4.19 5.70 7.37
CA GLY A 63 5.31 5.19 6.56
C GLY A 63 5.15 5.30 5.04
N LEU A 64 4.04 5.85 4.52
CA LEU A 64 3.96 6.23 3.10
C LEU A 64 4.63 7.60 2.86
N SER A 65 5.17 7.83 1.66
CA SER A 65 5.61 9.18 1.30
C SER A 65 4.41 10.05 0.90
N LEU A 66 4.44 11.32 1.27
CA LEU A 66 3.41 12.29 0.87
C LEU A 66 3.30 12.39 -0.65
N ASP A 67 4.42 12.29 -1.37
CA ASP A 67 4.44 12.31 -2.82
C ASP A 67 3.75 11.10 -3.44
N TRP A 68 3.89 9.91 -2.85
CA TRP A 68 3.15 8.74 -3.29
C TRP A 68 1.63 8.93 -3.10
N ILE A 69 1.21 9.47 -1.95
CA ILE A 69 -0.20 9.75 -1.65
C ILE A 69 -0.79 10.72 -2.68
N LYS A 70 -0.09 11.83 -2.99
CA LYS A 70 -0.52 12.80 -4.01
C LYS A 70 -0.64 12.14 -5.39
N LYS A 71 0.33 11.31 -5.77
CA LYS A 71 0.29 10.55 -7.03
C LYS A 71 -0.89 9.58 -7.09
N ALA A 72 -1.18 8.89 -5.98
CA ALA A 72 -2.32 7.98 -5.89
C ALA A 72 -3.67 8.71 -6.03
N ILE A 73 -3.84 9.87 -5.38
CA ILE A 73 -5.03 10.71 -5.55
C ILE A 73 -5.16 11.14 -7.00
N ASN A 74 -4.11 11.71 -7.60
CA ASN A 74 -4.16 12.13 -9.00
C ASN A 74 -4.47 10.97 -9.95
N LEU A 75 -3.95 9.78 -9.68
CA LEU A 75 -4.27 8.58 -10.45
C LEU A 75 -5.77 8.28 -10.40
N VAL A 76 -6.38 8.28 -9.22
CA VAL A 76 -7.81 8.00 -9.05
C VAL A 76 -8.71 9.04 -9.74
N TYR A 77 -8.30 10.32 -9.72
CA TYR A 77 -9.10 11.42 -10.25
C TYR A 77 -8.96 11.60 -11.75
N PHE A 78 -7.79 11.35 -12.31
CA PHE A 78 -7.48 11.73 -13.70
C PHE A 78 -7.18 10.55 -14.63
N ASN A 79 -7.00 9.33 -14.11
CA ASN A 79 -6.82 8.15 -14.96
C ASN A 79 -8.17 7.50 -15.29
N SER A 80 -8.46 7.35 -16.59
CA SER A 80 -9.70 6.75 -17.09
C SER A 80 -9.95 5.32 -16.61
N ALA A 81 -8.90 4.56 -16.26
CA ALA A 81 -9.03 3.22 -15.69
C ALA A 81 -9.77 3.23 -14.33
N PHE A 82 -9.79 4.37 -13.64
CA PHE A 82 -10.44 4.51 -12.34
C PHE A 82 -11.86 5.08 -12.43
N THR A 83 -12.31 5.60 -13.58
CA THR A 83 -13.58 6.34 -13.71
C THR A 83 -14.78 5.60 -13.11
N ASN A 84 -14.87 4.29 -13.33
CA ASN A 84 -15.94 3.43 -12.79
C ASN A 84 -15.42 2.38 -11.79
N ALA A 85 -14.19 2.55 -11.29
CA ALA A 85 -13.60 1.58 -10.38
C ALA A 85 -14.35 1.55 -9.04
N ASN A 86 -14.64 0.34 -8.55
CA ASN A 86 -15.06 0.13 -7.18
C ASN A 86 -13.85 0.27 -6.24
N GLY A 87 -14.00 1.05 -5.16
CA GLY A 87 -12.91 1.36 -4.23
C GLY A 87 -12.29 0.12 -3.58
N GLU A 88 -13.12 -0.82 -3.14
CA GLU A 88 -12.66 -2.06 -2.50
C GLU A 88 -11.88 -2.94 -3.48
N VAL A 89 -12.41 -3.13 -4.70
CA VAL A 89 -11.76 -3.95 -5.73
C VAL A 89 -10.42 -3.35 -6.15
N ALA A 90 -10.38 -2.04 -6.40
CA ALA A 90 -9.16 -1.35 -6.79
C ALA A 90 -8.11 -1.37 -5.67
N GLY A 91 -8.52 -1.14 -4.41
CA GLY A 91 -7.64 -1.24 -3.25
C GLY A 91 -7.04 -2.64 -3.10
N ASN A 92 -7.86 -3.69 -3.23
CA ASN A 92 -7.42 -5.09 -3.17
C ASN A 92 -6.41 -5.43 -4.28
N GLN A 93 -6.58 -4.86 -5.48
CA GLN A 93 -5.62 -5.05 -6.56
C GLN A 93 -4.29 -4.36 -6.28
N VAL A 94 -4.30 -3.13 -5.74
CA VAL A 94 -3.08 -2.43 -5.31
C VAL A 94 -2.38 -3.18 -4.17
N TYR A 95 -3.13 -3.73 -3.21
CA TYR A 95 -2.59 -4.61 -2.17
C TYR A 95 -1.89 -5.81 -2.79
N ASN A 96 -2.57 -6.52 -3.70
CA ASN A 96 -2.03 -7.70 -4.34
C ASN A 96 -0.78 -7.39 -5.15
N GLN A 97 -0.76 -6.34 -5.95
CA GLN A 97 0.41 -5.91 -6.71
C GLN A 97 1.58 -5.51 -5.79
N CYS A 98 1.29 -4.91 -4.63
CA CYS A 98 2.31 -4.55 -3.65
C CYS A 98 2.92 -5.77 -2.97
N MET A 99 2.10 -6.76 -2.61
CA MET A 99 2.54 -8.01 -1.98
C MET A 99 3.14 -9.01 -2.98
N ARG A 100 2.69 -8.96 -4.24
CA ARG A 100 3.00 -9.87 -5.34
C ARG A 100 3.17 -9.04 -6.62
N PRO A 101 4.39 -8.56 -6.92
CA PRO A 101 4.66 -7.68 -8.07
C PRO A 101 4.30 -8.30 -9.44
N ASP A 102 4.18 -9.62 -9.50
CA ASP A 102 3.74 -10.43 -10.62
C ASP A 102 2.20 -10.48 -10.80
N PHE A 103 1.44 -9.90 -9.87
CA PHE A 103 -0.02 -9.82 -9.93
C PHE A 103 -0.46 -8.63 -10.79
N GLU A 104 -0.99 -8.91 -11.98
CA GLU A 104 -1.44 -7.88 -12.92
C GLU A 104 -2.93 -7.53 -12.76
N TYR A 105 -3.24 -6.23 -12.84
CA TYR A 105 -4.62 -5.73 -12.83
C TYR A 105 -5.40 -6.23 -14.05
N LYS A 106 -6.56 -6.84 -13.80
CA LYS A 106 -7.55 -7.16 -14.84
C LYS A 106 -8.93 -6.68 -14.37
N PRO A 107 -9.55 -5.69 -15.04
CA PRO A 107 -10.93 -5.33 -14.77
C PRO A 107 -11.83 -6.53 -15.05
N LEU A 108 -12.73 -6.83 -14.12
CA LEU A 108 -13.88 -7.70 -14.40
C LEU A 108 -14.82 -6.88 -15.28
N LYS A 109 -14.86 -7.20 -16.57
CA LYS A 109 -15.77 -6.56 -17.54
C LYS A 109 -17.22 -6.71 -17.11
#